data_AF-A0A914H7C1-F1
#
_entry.id   AF-A0A914H7C1-F1
#
_cell.length_a   1.000
_cell.length_b   1.000
_cell.length_c   1.000
_cell.angle_alpha   90.00
_cell.angle_beta   90.00
_cell.angle_gamma   90.00
#
_symmetry.space_group_name_H-M   'P 1'
#
loop_
_entity.id
_entity.type
_entity.pdbx_description
1 polymer ?
#
loop_
_entity_poly.entity_id
_entity_poly.type
_entity_poly.pdbx_seq_one_letter_code
_entity_poly.pdbx_strand_id
1 'polypeptide(L)'
;MPKLLNILLIVALSSSITIDAQTADDAAQQAQQVSENIADEQPKCGTKETDFAPCLPREKADGLFKHCCQQYVPAGCHHLCQYETDELIARNLLLQAVKSKKCDLKHMGTILYCASQNQDNRKCCSQLNLSDAKLGVGERCLRFCDPGGEGGIAAIARSDVTCLFNWNVLMYCHHAGIKLV
;
A
#
# COMPACT_ATOMS: atom_id res chain seq x y z
N MET A 1 10.70 -0.46 -62.26
CA MET A 1 10.45 -1.09 -63.58
C MET A 1 11.55 -2.12 -63.84
N PRO A 2 11.33 -3.25 -64.56
CA PRO A 2 10.17 -3.60 -65.38
C PRO A 2 8.94 -4.23 -64.66
N LYS A 3 8.82 -5.57 -64.61
CA LYS A 3 7.57 -6.36 -64.74
C LYS A 3 7.60 -7.64 -63.86
N LEU A 4 6.51 -8.29 -63.39
CA LEU A 4 5.15 -8.65 -63.87
C LEU A 4 5.02 -10.05 -64.52
N LEU A 5 4.07 -10.82 -63.98
CA LEU A 5 3.19 -11.83 -64.61
C LEU A 5 3.71 -13.27 -64.85
N ASN A 6 3.11 -14.23 -64.12
CA ASN A 6 2.18 -15.16 -64.77
C ASN A 6 1.10 -15.71 -63.80
N ILE A 7 -0.15 -15.64 -64.23
CA ILE A 7 -1.35 -16.22 -63.61
C ILE A 7 -2.03 -17.09 -64.69
N LEU A 8 -2.72 -18.16 -64.28
CA LEU A 8 -3.26 -19.34 -65.00
C LEU A 8 -2.35 -20.55 -64.73
N LEU A 9 -2.82 -21.70 -64.23
CA LEU A 9 -4.16 -22.28 -64.10
C LEU A 9 -4.15 -23.06 -62.76
N ILE A 10 -5.18 -23.08 -61.91
CA ILE A 10 -6.37 -23.94 -62.01
C ILE A 10 -7.47 -23.34 -61.11
N VAL A 11 -8.66 -23.10 -61.68
CA VAL A 11 -9.91 -22.92 -60.93
C VAL A 11 -10.83 -24.08 -61.29
N ALA A 12 -10.86 -25.08 -60.41
CA ALA A 12 -11.75 -26.25 -60.44
C ALA A 12 -11.47 -27.05 -59.15
N LEU A 13 -12.43 -27.52 -58.34
CA LEU A 13 -13.90 -27.44 -58.37
C LEU A 13 -14.41 -27.46 -56.92
N SER A 14 -15.59 -26.86 -56.71
CA SER A 14 -16.52 -27.03 -55.59
C SER A 14 -16.17 -27.98 -54.44
N SER A 15 -16.05 -27.42 -53.23
CA SER A 15 -16.57 -28.02 -51.99
C SER A 15 -16.90 -26.89 -51.01
N SER A 16 -18.07 -26.96 -50.40
CA SER A 16 -18.62 -25.90 -49.55
C SER A 16 -17.74 -25.67 -48.32
N ILE A 17 -17.31 -24.41 -48.09
CA ILE A 17 -16.82 -24.01 -46.77
C ILE A 17 -18.05 -23.83 -45.89
N THR A 18 -18.41 -24.87 -45.13
CA THR A 18 -19.21 -24.66 -43.93
C THR A 18 -18.33 -23.96 -42.91
N ILE A 19 -18.71 -22.74 -42.53
CA ILE A 19 -18.13 -22.09 -41.35
C ILE A 19 -18.81 -22.76 -40.15
N ASP A 20 -18.23 -23.87 -39.70
CA ASP A 20 -18.77 -24.63 -38.59
C ASP A 20 -18.67 -23.81 -37.29
N ALA A 21 -19.75 -23.82 -36.51
CA ALA A 21 -19.92 -23.03 -35.29
C ALA A 21 -18.81 -23.27 -34.22
N GLN A 22 -18.08 -24.37 -34.36
CA GLN A 22 -16.94 -24.78 -33.54
C GLN A 22 -15.92 -23.65 -33.30
N THR A 23 -15.63 -22.84 -34.33
CA THR A 23 -14.61 -21.78 -34.24
C THR A 23 -15.01 -20.58 -33.37
N ALA A 24 -16.31 -20.40 -33.07
CA ALA A 24 -16.77 -19.36 -32.15
C ALA A 24 -16.68 -19.82 -30.69
N ASP A 25 -17.00 -21.09 -30.41
CA ASP A 25 -16.88 -21.68 -29.07
C ASP A 25 -15.42 -21.80 -28.63
N ASP A 26 -14.51 -22.21 -29.53
CA ASP A 26 -13.07 -22.30 -29.22
C ASP A 26 -12.47 -20.94 -28.82
N ALA A 27 -12.91 -19.85 -29.47
CA ALA A 27 -12.48 -18.48 -29.15
C ALA A 27 -13.08 -17.98 -27.82
N ALA A 28 -14.33 -18.34 -27.51
CA ALA A 28 -14.98 -18.02 -26.24
C ALA A 28 -14.33 -18.77 -25.07
N GLN A 29 -14.00 -20.06 -25.24
CA GLN A 29 -13.29 -20.86 -24.26
C GLN A 29 -11.88 -20.31 -23.98
N GLN A 30 -11.12 -19.93 -25.02
CA GLN A 30 -9.83 -19.29 -24.85
C GLN A 30 -9.93 -17.93 -24.13
N ALA A 31 -10.93 -17.10 -24.45
CA ALA A 31 -11.15 -15.82 -23.76
C ALA A 31 -11.45 -16.02 -22.26
N GLN A 32 -12.26 -17.03 -21.91
CA GLN A 32 -12.61 -17.31 -20.52
C GLN A 32 -11.42 -17.90 -19.74
N GLN A 33 -10.65 -18.80 -20.36
CA GLN A 33 -9.46 -19.39 -19.76
C GLN A 33 -8.33 -18.36 -19.57
N VAL A 34 -8.24 -17.35 -20.46
CA VAL A 34 -7.35 -16.19 -20.26
C VAL A 34 -7.83 -15.30 -19.11
N SER A 35 -9.14 -15.10 -18.96
CA SER A 35 -9.69 -14.30 -17.85
C SER A 35 -9.49 -14.93 -16.48
N GLU A 36 -9.51 -16.27 -16.37
CA GLU A 36 -9.25 -16.98 -15.11
C GLU A 36 -7.75 -16.97 -14.74
N ASN A 37 -6.85 -17.06 -15.73
CA ASN A 37 -5.41 -17.02 -15.49
C ASN A 37 -4.86 -15.61 -15.18
N ILE A 38 -5.57 -14.53 -15.54
CA ILE A 38 -5.16 -13.14 -15.24
C ILE A 38 -5.48 -12.73 -13.79
N ALA A 39 -6.31 -13.51 -13.06
CA ALA A 39 -6.72 -13.18 -11.69
C ALA A 39 -5.62 -13.39 -10.62
N ASP A 40 -4.54 -14.13 -10.90
CA ASP A 40 -3.52 -14.54 -9.89
C ASP A 40 -2.18 -13.77 -9.97
N GLU A 41 -1.97 -12.91 -10.98
CA GLU A 41 -0.76 -12.08 -11.13
C GLU A 41 -0.99 -10.57 -10.89
N GLN A 42 -1.89 -10.20 -9.97
CA GLN A 42 -1.73 -8.91 -9.30
C GLN A 42 -0.46 -8.98 -8.44
N PRO A 43 0.53 -8.06 -8.61
CA PRO A 43 1.75 -8.09 -7.82
C PRO A 43 1.41 -7.95 -6.34
N LYS A 44 1.71 -9.00 -5.57
CA LYS A 44 1.46 -9.04 -4.12
C LYS A 44 2.24 -7.88 -3.48
N CYS A 45 1.58 -7.14 -2.59
CA CYS A 45 2.12 -5.93 -1.98
C CYS A 45 1.45 -5.70 -0.63
N GLY A 46 2.16 -5.07 0.31
CA GLY A 46 1.69 -4.91 1.68
C GLY A 46 1.47 -6.25 2.41
N THR A 47 2.15 -7.32 1.98
CA THR A 47 2.08 -8.66 2.59
C THR A 47 3.45 -9.12 3.07
N LYS A 48 3.49 -10.18 3.87
CA LYS A 48 4.74 -10.74 4.41
C LYS A 48 5.69 -11.24 3.31
N GLU A 49 5.13 -11.81 2.24
CA GLU A 49 5.85 -12.41 1.11
C GLU A 49 6.61 -11.36 0.29
N THR A 50 6.29 -10.08 0.48
CA THR A 50 6.88 -8.93 -0.22
C THR A 50 7.56 -7.97 0.74
N ASP A 51 7.92 -8.45 1.95
CA ASP A 51 8.45 -7.65 3.06
C ASP A 51 7.65 -6.37 3.35
N PHE A 52 6.33 -6.45 3.13
CA PHE A 52 5.38 -5.35 3.23
C PHE A 52 5.67 -4.17 2.28
N ALA A 53 6.29 -4.40 1.13
CA ALA A 53 6.49 -3.38 0.09
C ALA A 53 5.15 -2.68 -0.27
N PRO A 54 5.05 -1.33 -0.19
CA PRO A 54 3.77 -0.64 -0.38
C PRO A 54 3.16 -0.77 -1.78
N CYS A 55 1.84 -0.96 -1.83
CA CYS A 55 1.06 -1.07 -3.07
C CYS A 55 0.94 0.25 -3.86
N LEU A 56 1.08 1.40 -3.19
CA LEU A 56 0.83 2.72 -3.74
C LEU A 56 2.13 3.55 -3.71
N PRO A 57 2.51 4.27 -4.79
CA PRO A 57 3.68 5.17 -4.74
C PRO A 57 3.59 6.22 -3.63
N ARG A 58 4.73 6.52 -2.97
CA ARG A 58 4.80 7.45 -1.81
C ARG A 58 4.14 8.80 -2.08
N GLU A 59 4.29 9.38 -3.28
CA GLU A 59 3.66 10.67 -3.63
C GLU A 59 2.12 10.64 -3.51
N LYS A 60 1.48 9.58 -4.03
CA LYS A 60 0.02 9.40 -3.94
C LYS A 60 -0.42 9.13 -2.50
N ALA A 61 0.35 8.30 -1.78
CA ALA A 61 0.11 8.01 -0.37
C ALA A 61 0.19 9.29 0.50
N ASP A 62 1.26 10.07 0.34
CA ASP A 62 1.45 11.36 1.01
C ASP A 62 0.30 12.33 0.70
N GLY A 63 -0.26 12.30 -0.51
CA GLY A 63 -1.46 13.08 -0.87
C GLY A 63 -2.67 12.73 -0.01
N LEU A 64 -2.99 11.43 0.12
CA LEU A 64 -4.10 10.92 0.95
C LEU A 64 -3.88 11.27 2.44
N PHE A 65 -2.67 11.03 2.94
CA PHE A 65 -2.30 11.30 4.34
C PHE A 65 -2.40 12.80 4.67
N LYS A 66 -1.87 13.68 3.81
CA LYS A 66 -1.98 15.14 3.97
C LYS A 66 -3.43 15.60 3.95
N HIS A 67 -4.27 15.05 3.06
CA HIS A 67 -5.69 15.41 2.99
C HIS A 67 -6.42 15.07 4.30
N CYS A 68 -6.21 13.87 4.85
CA CYS A 68 -6.78 13.50 6.16
C CYS A 68 -6.28 14.43 7.28
N CYS A 69 -4.98 14.72 7.33
CA CYS A 69 -4.43 15.65 8.31
C CYS A 69 -5.00 17.06 8.22
N GLN A 70 -5.32 17.55 7.02
CA GLN A 70 -5.95 18.87 6.85
C GLN A 70 -7.35 18.95 7.49
N GLN A 71 -8.06 17.83 7.63
CA GLN A 71 -9.37 17.78 8.28
C GLN A 71 -9.29 17.59 9.80
N TYR A 72 -8.39 16.72 10.28
CA TYR A 72 -8.42 16.22 11.66
C TYR A 72 -7.21 16.60 12.53
N VAL A 73 -6.14 17.15 11.95
CA VAL A 73 -4.87 17.42 12.65
C VAL A 73 -4.56 18.93 12.60
N PRO A 74 -4.08 19.56 13.69
CA PRO A 74 -3.73 20.99 13.66
C PRO A 74 -2.59 21.32 12.69
N ALA A 75 -2.63 22.48 12.05
CA ALA A 75 -1.66 22.91 11.04
C ALA A 75 -0.18 22.83 11.51
N GLY A 76 0.09 23.10 12.80
CA GLY A 76 1.43 22.98 13.37
C GLY A 76 2.02 21.56 13.33
N CYS A 77 1.18 20.53 13.19
CA CYS A 77 1.55 19.12 13.07
C CYS A 77 1.68 18.62 11.61
N HIS A 78 1.20 19.36 10.60
CA HIS A 78 1.08 18.86 9.22
C HIS A 78 2.40 18.41 8.58
N HIS A 79 3.55 18.88 9.08
CA HIS A 79 4.88 18.45 8.64
C HIS A 79 5.21 16.97 8.99
N LEU A 80 4.46 16.35 9.90
CA LEU A 80 4.51 14.91 10.19
C LEU A 80 3.64 14.07 9.25
N CYS A 81 2.79 14.70 8.44
CA CYS A 81 1.85 14.01 7.56
C CYS A 81 2.53 13.65 6.21
N GLN A 82 3.52 12.78 6.31
CA GLN A 82 4.28 12.21 5.19
C GLN A 82 4.89 10.87 5.63
N TYR A 83 4.96 9.90 4.71
CA TYR A 83 5.52 8.58 4.97
C TYR A 83 7.04 8.62 4.92
N GLU A 84 7.67 9.11 5.98
CA GLU A 84 9.13 9.07 6.12
C GLU A 84 9.60 7.75 6.74
N THR A 85 10.42 7.01 5.99
CA THR A 85 10.85 5.64 6.31
C THR A 85 12.35 5.53 6.58
N ASP A 86 13.13 6.59 6.36
CA ASP A 86 14.50 6.67 6.88
C ASP A 86 14.48 6.88 8.42
N GLU A 87 15.19 6.05 9.17
CA GLU A 87 15.21 6.08 10.64
C GLU A 87 15.69 7.44 11.19
N LEU A 88 16.74 7.99 10.60
CA LEU A 88 17.37 9.22 11.09
C LEU A 88 16.49 10.43 10.77
N ILE A 89 15.96 10.51 9.54
CA ILE A 89 15.07 11.60 9.12
C ILE A 89 13.75 11.55 9.90
N ALA A 90 13.10 10.38 10.00
CA ALA A 90 11.86 10.19 10.74
C ALA A 90 12.00 10.55 12.22
N ARG A 91 13.06 10.07 12.89
CA ARG A 91 13.35 10.42 14.29
C ARG A 91 13.60 11.93 14.46
N ASN A 92 14.35 12.54 13.56
CA ASN A 92 14.62 13.98 13.60
C ASN A 92 13.35 14.81 13.38
N LEU A 93 12.48 14.40 12.46
CA LEU A 93 11.20 15.04 12.18
C LEU A 93 10.30 15.03 13.42
N LEU A 94 10.13 13.87 14.08
CA LEU A 94 9.38 13.74 15.32
C LEU A 94 9.98 14.60 16.45
N LEU A 95 11.31 14.57 16.62
CA LEU A 95 11.99 15.39 17.62
C LEU A 95 11.78 16.89 17.38
N GLN A 96 11.81 17.35 16.13
CA GLN A 96 11.55 18.75 15.78
C GLN A 96 10.09 19.13 16.04
N ALA A 97 9.13 18.26 15.71
CA ALA A 97 7.70 18.48 15.96
C ALA A 97 7.41 18.77 17.44
N VAL A 98 7.96 17.93 18.32
CA VAL A 98 7.77 18.03 19.79
C VAL A 98 8.60 19.18 20.37
N LYS A 99 9.90 19.31 20.02
CA LYS A 99 10.78 20.37 20.57
C LYS A 99 10.35 21.78 20.17
N SER A 100 9.84 21.96 18.95
CA SER A 100 9.35 23.26 18.49
C SER A 100 8.03 23.70 19.15
N LYS A 101 7.38 22.80 19.91
CA LYS A 101 6.04 22.97 20.51
C LYS A 101 4.93 23.26 19.48
N LYS A 102 5.21 23.11 18.18
CA LYS A 102 4.22 23.26 17.10
C LYS A 102 3.27 22.07 17.03
N CYS A 103 3.68 20.90 17.51
CA CYS A 103 2.85 19.72 17.59
C CYS A 103 2.94 19.06 18.98
N ASP A 104 1.80 18.94 19.64
CA ASP A 104 1.63 18.25 20.93
C ASP A 104 1.53 16.73 20.71
N LEU A 105 2.13 15.93 21.60
CA LEU A 105 2.10 14.47 21.57
C LEU A 105 0.67 13.90 21.51
N LYS A 106 -0.32 14.60 22.07
CA LYS A 106 -1.73 14.17 21.99
C LYS A 106 -2.27 14.03 20.56
N HIS A 107 -1.67 14.71 19.58
CA HIS A 107 -2.09 14.64 18.18
C HIS A 107 -1.46 13.46 17.41
N MET A 108 -0.44 12.79 17.95
CA MET A 108 0.22 11.66 17.26
C MET A 108 -0.76 10.51 16.99
N GLY A 109 -1.76 10.31 17.86
CA GLY A 109 -2.80 9.30 17.65
C GLY A 109 -3.62 9.57 16.39
N THR A 110 -4.06 10.82 16.19
CA THR A 110 -4.81 11.26 15.00
C THR A 110 -3.94 11.27 13.74
N ILE A 111 -2.65 11.61 13.86
CA ILE A 111 -1.70 11.53 12.75
C ILE A 111 -1.54 10.07 12.29
N LEU A 112 -1.37 9.13 13.23
CA LEU A 112 -1.26 7.70 12.90
C LEU A 112 -2.58 7.13 12.36
N TYR A 113 -3.73 7.56 12.87
CA TYR A 113 -5.04 7.24 12.30
C TYR A 113 -5.16 7.66 10.83
N CYS A 114 -4.73 8.89 10.50
CA CYS A 114 -4.67 9.34 9.12
C CYS A 114 -3.64 8.56 8.27
N ALA A 115 -2.47 8.23 8.84
CA ALA A 115 -1.45 7.44 8.16
C ALA A 115 -1.94 6.03 7.84
N SER A 116 -2.65 5.37 8.76
CA SER A 116 -3.09 3.99 8.60
C SER A 116 -4.24 3.82 7.62
N GLN A 117 -4.98 4.89 7.29
CA GLN A 117 -6.26 4.82 6.58
C GLN A 117 -7.21 3.75 7.14
N ASN A 118 -7.28 3.70 8.47
CA ASN A 118 -8.07 2.74 9.25
C ASN A 118 -7.74 1.25 8.98
N GLN A 119 -6.50 0.95 8.57
CA GLN A 119 -5.99 -0.43 8.39
C GLN A 119 -5.28 -0.93 9.65
N ASP A 120 -5.41 -2.24 9.94
CA ASP A 120 -4.62 -2.95 10.94
C ASP A 120 -3.26 -3.38 10.34
N ASN A 121 -2.19 -2.75 10.82
CA ASN A 121 -0.82 -3.00 10.36
C ASN A 121 0.03 -3.76 11.39
N ARG A 122 -0.57 -4.35 12.44
CA ARG A 122 0.14 -5.01 13.54
C ARG A 122 1.08 -6.13 13.06
N LYS A 123 0.69 -6.87 12.02
CA LYS A 123 1.52 -7.92 11.41
C LYS A 123 2.85 -7.37 10.87
N CYS A 124 2.83 -6.25 10.16
CA CYS A 124 4.03 -5.58 9.66
C CYS A 124 4.89 -5.09 10.82
N CYS A 125 4.30 -4.37 11.77
CA CYS A 125 5.03 -3.82 12.92
C CYS A 125 5.69 -4.91 13.78
N SER A 126 5.00 -6.04 14.00
CA SER A 126 5.57 -7.16 14.75
C SER A 126 6.72 -7.82 13.98
N GLN A 127 6.65 -7.94 12.65
CA GLN A 127 7.74 -8.45 11.82
C GLN A 127 8.95 -7.49 11.80
N LEU A 128 8.72 -6.18 11.92
CA LEU A 128 9.75 -5.15 12.06
C LEU A 128 10.11 -4.87 13.54
N ASN A 129 9.95 -5.87 14.42
CA ASN A 129 10.42 -5.89 15.81
C ASN A 129 9.84 -4.79 16.73
N LEU A 130 8.72 -4.15 16.37
CA LEU A 130 8.08 -3.13 17.20
C LEU A 130 7.50 -3.71 18.52
N SER A 131 7.40 -5.03 18.63
CA SER A 131 7.04 -5.78 19.83
C SER A 131 8.23 -6.49 20.52
N ASP A 132 9.48 -6.28 20.09
CA ASP A 132 10.66 -6.91 20.70
C ASP A 132 10.80 -6.46 22.17
N ALA A 133 10.96 -7.45 23.07
CA ALA A 133 11.19 -7.23 24.50
C ALA A 133 12.39 -6.30 24.79
N LYS A 134 13.39 -6.24 23.90
CA LYS A 134 14.55 -5.32 23.99
C LYS A 134 14.15 -3.85 23.99
N LEU A 135 12.99 -3.49 23.43
CA LEU A 135 12.46 -2.12 23.49
C LEU A 135 11.91 -1.74 24.88
N GLY A 136 11.80 -2.70 25.82
CA GLY A 136 11.33 -2.45 27.20
C GLY A 136 9.83 -2.11 27.32
N VAL A 137 9.07 -2.29 26.24
CA VAL A 137 7.66 -1.90 26.11
C VAL A 137 6.72 -3.07 25.79
N GLY A 138 7.27 -4.22 25.40
CA GLY A 138 6.51 -5.39 24.95
C GLY A 138 5.60 -5.07 23.76
N GLU A 139 4.44 -5.70 23.71
CA GLU A 139 3.47 -5.48 22.62
C GLU A 139 2.77 -4.10 22.64
N ARG A 140 3.04 -3.25 23.65
CA ARG A 140 2.36 -1.95 23.80
C ARG A 140 2.44 -1.09 22.55
N CYS A 141 3.53 -1.17 21.78
CA CYS A 141 3.67 -0.37 20.57
C CYS A 141 2.78 -0.82 19.41
N LEU A 142 2.25 -2.05 19.41
CA LEU A 142 1.40 -2.55 18.32
C LEU A 142 0.07 -1.78 18.23
N ARG A 143 -0.39 -1.15 19.32
CA ARG A 143 -1.56 -0.23 19.31
C ARG A 143 -1.38 1.00 18.42
N PHE A 144 -0.14 1.35 18.07
CA PHE A 144 0.14 2.43 17.12
C PHE A 144 0.00 1.99 15.67
N CYS A 145 -0.02 0.67 15.41
CA CYS A 145 -0.13 0.09 14.07
C CYS A 145 -1.57 -0.21 13.65
N ASP A 146 -2.48 -0.29 14.62
CA ASP A 146 -3.93 -0.34 14.45
C ASP A 146 -4.59 0.79 15.28
N PRO A 147 -4.43 2.06 14.87
CA PRO A 147 -4.90 3.21 15.66
C PRO A 147 -6.42 3.37 15.68
N GLY A 148 -7.14 2.75 14.73
CA GLY A 148 -8.60 2.80 14.59
C GLY A 148 -9.35 1.56 15.09
N GLY A 149 -8.64 0.45 15.36
CA GLY A 149 -9.22 -0.79 15.84
C GLY A 149 -9.57 -0.80 17.33
N GLU A 150 -9.92 -2.00 17.82
CA GLU A 150 -10.30 -2.22 19.22
C GLU A 150 -9.13 -1.91 20.17
N GLY A 151 -9.37 -1.01 21.12
CA GLY A 151 -8.31 -0.50 22.01
C GLY A 151 -7.36 0.53 21.36
N GLY A 152 -7.83 1.24 20.32
CA GLY A 152 -7.12 2.33 19.64
C GLY A 152 -6.59 3.45 20.57
N ILE A 153 -5.93 4.46 19.99
CA ILE A 153 -5.08 5.40 20.74
C ILE A 153 -5.90 6.45 21.52
N ALA A 154 -6.51 6.03 22.63
CA ALA A 154 -7.28 6.91 23.53
C ALA A 154 -6.39 7.95 24.25
N ALA A 155 -5.14 7.58 24.55
CA ALA A 155 -4.13 8.48 25.13
C ALA A 155 -2.71 8.10 24.73
N ILE A 156 -1.80 9.06 24.82
CA ILE A 156 -0.36 8.90 24.63
C ILE A 156 0.35 9.43 25.88
N ALA A 157 1.01 8.53 26.59
CA ALA A 157 1.81 8.81 27.78
C ALA A 157 3.29 8.97 27.41
N ARG A 158 4.10 9.49 28.35
CA ARG A 158 5.56 9.61 28.16
C ARG A 158 6.24 8.24 27.94
N SER A 159 5.68 7.17 28.47
CA SER A 159 6.14 5.79 28.28
C SER A 159 5.90 5.23 26.88
N ASP A 160 5.12 5.92 26.03
CA ASP A 160 4.91 5.56 24.63
C ASP A 160 5.93 6.23 23.69
N VAL A 161 6.75 7.16 24.19
CA VAL A 161 7.74 7.87 23.36
C VAL A 161 8.75 6.91 22.73
N THR A 162 9.07 5.78 23.38
CA THR A 162 9.86 4.69 22.79
C THR A 162 9.21 4.08 21.54
N CYS A 163 7.88 3.92 21.54
CA CYS A 163 7.14 3.47 20.35
C CYS A 163 7.22 4.50 19.24
N LEU A 164 6.98 5.77 19.58
CA LEU A 164 7.01 6.88 18.63
C LEU A 164 8.41 7.09 18.03
N PHE A 165 9.51 6.81 18.77
CA PHE A 165 10.86 6.89 18.23
C PHE A 165 11.15 5.94 17.07
N ASN A 166 10.34 4.89 16.89
CA ASN A 166 10.35 4.00 15.73
C ASN A 166 9.37 4.50 14.65
N TRP A 167 9.30 5.83 14.45
CA TRP A 167 8.35 6.49 13.53
C TRP A 167 8.49 5.96 12.10
N ASN A 168 9.71 5.65 11.66
CA ASN A 168 9.98 5.05 10.36
C ASN A 168 9.28 3.70 10.15
N VAL A 169 9.25 2.84 11.18
CA VAL A 169 8.55 1.54 11.14
C VAL A 169 7.04 1.75 11.08
N LEU A 170 6.51 2.69 11.87
CA LEU A 170 5.09 3.05 11.83
C LEU A 170 4.69 3.57 10.44
N MET A 171 5.45 4.51 9.88
CA MET A 171 5.20 5.06 8.54
C MET A 171 5.30 3.99 7.46
N TYR A 172 6.35 3.14 7.48
CA TYR A 172 6.50 2.05 6.52
C TYR A 172 5.31 1.09 6.56
N CYS A 173 4.93 0.63 7.75
CA CYS A 173 3.82 -0.31 7.90
C CYS A 173 2.45 0.30 7.58
N HIS A 174 2.23 1.58 7.88
CA HIS A 174 1.00 2.27 7.48
C HIS A 174 0.94 2.51 5.96
N HIS A 175 2.06 2.83 5.32
CA HIS A 175 2.15 2.94 3.87
C HIS A 175 1.90 1.58 3.19
N ALA A 176 2.46 0.50 3.75
CA ALA A 176 2.22 -0.88 3.32
C ALA A 176 0.74 -1.31 3.43
N GLY A 177 0.03 -0.80 4.44
CA GLY A 177 -1.39 -1.07 4.65
C GLY A 177 -2.31 -0.55 3.55
N ILE A 178 -1.93 0.55 2.90
CA ILE A 178 -2.78 1.27 1.93
C ILE A 178 -3.21 0.34 0.81
N LYS A 179 -4.53 0.14 0.70
CA LYS A 179 -5.15 -0.59 -0.40
C LYS A 179 -5.48 0.38 -1.53
N LEU A 180 -5.36 -0.11 -2.77
CA LEU A 180 -5.92 0.56 -3.93
C LEU A 180 -7.44 0.42 -3.83
N VAL A 181 -8.14 1.55 -3.89
CA VAL A 181 -9.62 1.66 -3.85
C VAL A 181 -10.12 2.00 -5.24
#